data_AF-A0A554JHM2-F1
#
_entry.id   AF-A0A554JHM2-F1
#
_cell.length_a   1.000
_cell.length_b   1.000
_cell.length_c   1.000
_cell.angle_alpha   90.00
_cell.angle_beta   90.00
_cell.angle_gamma   90.00
#
_symmetry.space_group_name_H-M   'P 1'
#
loop_
_entity.id
_entity.type
_entity.pdbx_description
1 polymer ?
#
loop_
_entity_poly.entity_id
_entity_poly.type
_entity_poly.pdbx_seq_one_letter_code
_entity_poly.pdbx_strand_id
1 'polypeptide(L)'
;MIHNLQIFLEALVFIYLSRLIGILIFKFLRVELETTTERIAYSIIGGLGTTGAIGLFLAAFGIFTAPAIWSVFIVIALLASKIIAGDIGTIKRILGGGIWFWLKKIFTGATFLKIIIVVWLTTNLLIAFVPLTGHDTLDYHLPIIQDLISSERLTFNQEIELYLPILGEIIYAIPVAAFGETAAPYVFQIIQFSILILFAAIIFAFTKHWTKTTFLPAAAVIALLAIMPLEREVLHGGYIDVLGFIFSISSLFLVINNVFGGKFSRRQIIFAALLAGFAASVKYTSLFFVGVESIILVWKWRKELIIYLLVAGAAMSPWYVKNAVIFGNPVYLFCRPY
;
A
#
# COMPACT_ATOMS: atom_id res chain seq x y z
N MET A 1 -22.77 15.17 3.46
CA MET A 1 -22.20 15.44 2.13
C MET A 1 -20.90 16.23 2.20
N ILE A 2 -20.84 17.39 2.89
CA ILE A 2 -19.60 18.19 3.03
C ILE A 2 -18.49 17.37 3.72
N HIS A 3 -18.80 16.70 4.83
CA HIS A 3 -17.85 15.86 5.55
C HIS A 3 -17.25 14.73 4.68
N ASN A 4 -18.08 13.98 3.94
CA ASN A 4 -17.60 12.95 3.01
C ASN A 4 -16.67 13.52 1.92
N LEU A 5 -16.96 14.73 1.42
CA LEU A 5 -16.08 15.40 0.45
C LEU A 5 -14.74 15.78 1.09
N GLN A 6 -14.75 16.28 2.32
CA GLN A 6 -13.53 16.59 3.07
C GLN A 6 -12.67 15.33 3.25
N ILE A 7 -13.23 14.25 3.78
CA ILE A 7 -12.55 12.96 3.97
C ILE A 7 -11.94 12.44 2.66
N PHE A 8 -12.69 12.57 1.56
CA PHE A 8 -12.20 12.18 0.24
C PHE A 8 -10.98 13.01 -0.19
N LEU A 9 -11.02 14.33 0.00
CA LEU A 9 -9.90 15.22 -0.33
C LEU A 9 -8.68 14.94 0.55
N GLU A 10 -8.86 14.70 1.84
CA GLU A 10 -7.80 14.34 2.79
C GLU A 10 -7.12 13.01 2.42
N ALA A 11 -7.91 12.00 2.07
CA ALA A 11 -7.39 10.73 1.58
C ALA A 11 -6.58 10.93 0.29
N LEU A 12 -7.05 11.75 -0.65
CA LEU A 12 -6.30 12.09 -1.87
C LEU A 12 -4.98 12.79 -1.55
N VAL A 13 -4.97 13.73 -0.61
CA VAL A 13 -3.74 14.40 -0.15
C VAL A 13 -2.76 13.38 0.44
N PHE A 14 -3.23 12.49 1.32
CA PHE A 14 -2.40 11.45 1.93
C PHE A 14 -1.81 10.46 0.90
N ILE A 15 -2.64 9.99 -0.04
CA ILE A 15 -2.21 9.12 -1.14
C ILE A 15 -1.18 9.83 -2.01
N TYR A 16 -1.38 11.11 -2.32
CA TYR A 16 -0.44 11.89 -3.10
C TYR A 16 0.89 12.10 -2.37
N LEU A 17 0.86 12.43 -1.07
CA LEU A 17 2.08 12.55 -0.26
C LEU A 17 2.83 11.22 -0.18
N SER A 18 2.12 10.10 -0.01
CA SER A 18 2.70 8.76 -0.09
C SER A 18 3.35 8.51 -1.46
N ARG A 19 2.70 8.89 -2.56
CA ARG A 19 3.30 8.83 -3.91
C ARG A 19 4.61 9.60 -3.98
N LEU A 20 4.67 10.81 -3.42
CA LEU A 20 5.90 11.62 -3.42
C LEU A 20 7.03 10.93 -2.67
N ILE A 21 6.75 10.34 -1.51
CA ILE A 21 7.70 9.50 -0.75
C ILE A 21 8.21 8.37 -1.63
N GLY A 22 7.33 7.62 -2.30
CA GLY A 22 7.74 6.54 -3.19
C GLY A 22 8.58 7.00 -4.38
N ILE A 23 8.29 8.17 -4.98
CA ILE A 23 9.13 8.72 -6.04
C ILE A 23 10.52 9.09 -5.51
N LEU A 24 10.62 9.64 -4.30
CA LEU A 24 11.91 9.94 -3.67
C LEU A 24 12.70 8.65 -3.41
N ILE A 25 12.04 7.57 -2.96
CA ILE A 25 12.66 6.24 -2.84
C ILE A 25 13.15 5.72 -4.19
N PHE A 26 12.34 5.85 -5.25
CA PHE A 26 12.76 5.45 -6.60
C PHE A 26 13.97 6.23 -7.08
N LYS A 27 14.04 7.54 -6.81
CA LYS A 27 15.21 8.34 -7.14
C LYS A 27 16.44 7.91 -6.34
N PHE A 28 16.28 7.65 -5.05
CA PHE A 28 17.35 7.22 -4.16
C PHE A 28 17.90 5.84 -4.56
N LEU A 29 17.02 4.86 -4.74
CA LEU A 29 17.37 3.50 -5.16
C LEU A 29 17.66 3.39 -6.66
N ARG A 30 17.36 4.44 -7.44
CA ARG A 30 17.41 4.50 -8.91
C ARG A 30 16.61 3.38 -9.59
N VAL A 31 15.42 3.09 -9.05
CA VAL A 31 14.49 2.09 -9.59
C VAL A 31 13.89 2.62 -10.88
N GLU A 32 14.08 1.89 -11.96
CA GLU A 32 13.49 2.18 -13.27
C GLU A 32 12.37 1.18 -13.50
N LEU A 33 11.16 1.66 -13.79
CA LEU A 33 10.02 0.82 -14.17
C LEU A 33 9.62 1.15 -15.61
N GLU A 34 9.20 0.14 -16.35
CA GLU A 34 9.01 0.22 -17.80
C GLU A 34 7.85 1.14 -18.17
N THR A 35 6.72 1.01 -17.45
CA THR A 35 5.49 1.71 -17.79
C THR A 35 5.18 2.84 -16.81
N THR A 36 4.45 3.85 -17.28
CA THR A 36 3.95 4.94 -16.43
C THR A 36 2.95 4.42 -15.39
N THR A 37 2.14 3.41 -15.73
CA THR A 37 1.20 2.78 -14.78
C THR A 37 1.94 2.14 -13.61
N GLU A 38 3.01 1.38 -13.87
CA GLU A 38 3.86 0.81 -12.81
C GLU A 38 4.50 1.91 -11.97
N ARG A 39 5.10 2.92 -12.62
CA ARG A 39 5.74 4.03 -11.89
C ARG A 39 4.79 4.68 -10.91
N ILE A 40 3.54 4.96 -11.33
CA ILE A 40 2.53 5.56 -10.45
C ILE A 40 2.15 4.57 -9.35
N ALA A 41 1.71 3.35 -9.71
CA ALA A 41 1.19 2.39 -8.75
C ALA A 41 2.25 1.99 -7.71
N TYR A 42 3.44 1.56 -8.13
CA TYR A 42 4.49 1.16 -7.22
C TYR A 42 5.05 2.32 -6.39
N SER A 43 5.01 3.57 -6.89
CA SER A 43 5.39 4.73 -6.06
C SER A 43 4.37 5.00 -4.96
N ILE A 44 3.07 4.80 -5.21
CA ILE A 44 2.05 4.92 -4.15
C ILE A 44 2.23 3.77 -3.15
N ILE A 45 2.38 2.53 -3.63
CA ILE A 45 2.53 1.33 -2.78
C ILE A 45 3.79 1.44 -1.90
N GLY A 46 4.97 1.65 -2.48
CA GLY A 46 6.20 1.82 -1.70
C GLY A 46 6.16 3.04 -0.79
N GLY A 47 5.47 4.09 -1.24
CA GLY A 47 5.13 5.27 -0.46
C GLY A 47 4.37 4.95 0.81
N LEU A 48 3.22 4.26 0.70
CA LEU A 48 2.38 3.86 1.83
C LEU A 48 3.15 3.04 2.87
N GLY A 49 3.92 2.04 2.44
CA GLY A 49 4.74 1.23 3.35
C GLY A 49 5.80 2.05 4.08
N THR A 50 6.43 3.00 3.38
CA THR A 50 7.43 3.89 3.98
C THR A 50 6.81 4.92 4.92
N THR A 51 5.63 5.47 4.57
CA THR A 51 4.84 6.31 5.46
C THR A 51 4.50 5.56 6.74
N GLY A 52 4.10 4.29 6.65
CA GLY A 52 3.90 3.41 7.80
C GLY A 52 5.17 3.24 8.65
N ALA A 53 6.33 3.03 8.03
CA ALA A 53 7.61 2.92 8.74
C ALA A 53 8.01 4.24 9.45
N ILE A 54 7.73 5.38 8.83
CA ILE A 54 7.92 6.70 9.47
C ILE A 54 6.96 6.86 10.65
N GLY A 55 5.68 6.50 10.49
CA GLY A 55 4.71 6.52 11.59
C GLY A 55 5.14 5.62 12.75
N LEU A 56 5.67 4.44 12.45
CA LEU A 56 6.24 3.53 13.44
C LEU A 56 7.38 4.19 14.22
N PHE A 57 8.28 4.86 13.52
CA PHE A 57 9.36 5.62 14.16
C PHE A 57 8.79 6.71 15.08
N LEU A 58 7.88 7.55 14.59
CA LEU A 58 7.26 8.61 15.41
C LEU A 58 6.57 8.05 16.67
N ALA A 59 5.82 6.95 16.51
CA ALA A 59 5.11 6.30 17.61
C ALA A 59 6.05 5.64 18.63
N ALA A 60 7.15 5.03 18.18
CA ALA A 60 8.15 4.44 19.07
C ALA A 60 8.85 5.50 19.94
N PHE A 61 9.00 6.73 19.43
CA PHE A 61 9.57 7.87 20.17
C PHE A 61 8.54 8.71 20.94
N GLY A 62 7.26 8.32 20.90
CA GLY A 62 6.17 9.06 21.58
C GLY A 62 5.95 10.46 21.04
N ILE A 63 6.14 10.64 19.74
CA ILE A 63 5.91 11.89 19.01
C ILE A 63 4.96 11.66 17.83
N PHE A 64 4.02 10.71 17.93
CA PHE A 64 2.99 10.46 16.93
C PHE A 64 1.86 11.50 17.04
N THR A 65 2.22 12.77 16.91
CA THR A 65 1.31 13.90 17.00
C THR A 65 1.02 14.49 15.62
N ALA A 66 -0.11 15.17 15.46
CA ALA A 66 -0.44 15.86 14.21
C ALA A 66 0.68 16.83 13.75
N PRO A 67 1.26 17.68 14.61
CA PRO A 67 2.37 18.57 14.22
C PRO A 67 3.61 17.82 13.71
N ALA A 68 3.97 16.70 14.33
CA ALA A 68 5.12 15.89 13.89
C ALA A 68 4.87 15.27 12.50
N ILE A 69 3.68 14.70 12.28
CA ILE A 69 3.28 14.13 11.00
C ILE A 69 3.26 15.20 9.90
N TRP A 70 2.68 16.38 10.17
CA TRP A 70 2.69 17.50 9.22
C TRP A 70 4.10 18.01 8.93
N SER A 71 4.98 18.04 9.92
CA SER A 71 6.39 18.42 9.72
C SER A 71 7.08 17.48 8.74
N VAL A 72 6.86 16.16 8.86
CA VAL A 72 7.33 15.17 7.88
C VAL A 72 6.76 15.47 6.50
N PHE A 73 5.44 15.68 6.38
CA PHE A 73 4.81 15.95 5.08
C PHE A 73 5.31 17.24 4.42
N ILE A 74 5.57 18.30 5.20
CA ILE A 74 6.16 19.54 4.71
C ILE A 74 7.57 19.27 4.17
N VAL A 75 8.41 18.54 4.91
CA VAL A 75 9.77 18.18 4.45
C VAL A 75 9.71 17.37 3.14
N ILE A 76 8.81 16.39 3.05
CA ILE A 76 8.60 15.62 1.81
C ILE A 76 8.15 16.52 0.67
N ALA A 77 7.20 17.44 0.90
CA ALA A 77 6.72 18.35 -0.12
C ALA A 77 7.84 19.29 -0.62
N LEU A 78 8.71 19.77 0.27
CA LEU A 78 9.87 20.60 -0.09
C LEU A 78 10.88 19.81 -0.94
N LEU A 79 11.25 18.61 -0.51
CA LEU A 79 12.14 17.72 -1.27
C LEU A 79 11.56 17.32 -2.63
N ALA A 80 10.24 17.21 -2.72
CA ALA A 80 9.51 16.85 -3.93
C ALA A 80 8.96 18.06 -4.72
N SER A 81 9.33 19.30 -4.38
CA SER A 81 8.77 20.53 -4.97
C SER A 81 8.80 20.56 -6.50
N LYS A 82 9.90 20.10 -7.12
CA LYS A 82 10.01 19.99 -8.58
C LYS A 82 9.04 18.97 -9.19
N ILE A 83 8.78 17.86 -8.48
CA ILE A 83 7.79 16.85 -8.90
C ILE A 83 6.39 17.48 -8.82
N ILE A 84 6.08 18.15 -7.70
CA ILE A 84 4.79 18.81 -7.49
C ILE A 84 4.51 19.85 -8.57
N ALA A 85 5.50 20.71 -8.90
CA ALA A 85 5.35 21.68 -9.97
C ALA A 85 5.05 21.04 -11.33
N GLY A 86 5.70 19.90 -11.64
CA GLY A 86 5.45 19.13 -12.86
C GLY A 86 4.07 18.46 -12.89
N ASP A 87 3.61 17.93 -11.76
CA ASP A 87 2.28 17.33 -11.62
C ASP A 87 1.19 18.41 -11.75
N ILE A 88 1.36 19.59 -11.13
CA ILE A 88 0.45 20.73 -11.30
C ILE A 88 0.37 21.18 -12.76
N GLY A 89 1.50 21.28 -13.46
CA GLY A 89 1.53 21.60 -14.89
C GLY A 89 0.79 20.55 -15.73
N THR A 90 0.94 19.27 -15.38
CA THR A 90 0.21 18.17 -16.03
C THR A 90 -1.28 18.24 -15.79
N ILE A 91 -1.72 18.50 -14.56
CA ILE A 91 -3.13 18.69 -14.20
C ILE A 91 -3.73 19.87 -14.97
N LYS A 92 -3.05 21.03 -15.00
CA LYS A 92 -3.50 22.21 -15.76
C LYS A 92 -3.68 21.91 -17.24
N ARG A 93 -2.75 21.17 -17.85
CA ARG A 93 -2.85 20.74 -19.25
C ARG A 93 -4.00 19.75 -19.48
N ILE A 94 -4.26 18.85 -18.54
CA ILE A 94 -5.40 17.92 -18.62
C ILE A 94 -6.72 18.69 -18.58
N LEU A 95 -6.84 19.63 -17.64
CA LEU A 95 -8.03 20.49 -17.50
C LEU A 95 -8.22 21.40 -18.73
N GLY A 96 -7.14 21.97 -19.27
CA GLY A 96 -7.18 22.83 -20.46
C GLY A 96 -7.49 22.08 -21.77
N GLY A 97 -7.14 20.80 -21.88
CA GLY A 97 -7.43 19.97 -23.06
C GLY A 97 -8.88 19.47 -23.14
N GLY A 98 -9.71 19.78 -22.13
CA GLY A 98 -11.07 19.29 -21.99
C GLY A 98 -11.13 17.83 -21.51
N ILE A 99 -11.91 17.59 -20.45
CA ILE A 99 -12.07 16.26 -19.86
C ILE A 99 -12.53 15.20 -20.88
N TRP A 100 -13.33 15.61 -21.87
CA TRP A 100 -13.82 14.77 -22.95
C TRP A 100 -12.73 14.18 -23.84
N PHE A 101 -11.64 14.92 -24.10
CA PHE A 101 -10.52 14.42 -24.88
C PHE A 101 -9.84 13.24 -24.17
N TRP A 102 -9.64 13.37 -22.86
CA TRP A 102 -9.02 12.34 -22.04
C TRP A 102 -9.92 11.13 -21.83
N LEU A 103 -11.22 11.34 -21.62
CA LEU A 103 -12.19 10.25 -21.56
C LEU A 103 -12.17 9.44 -22.85
N LYS A 104 -12.25 10.09 -24.02
CA LYS A 104 -12.12 9.40 -25.32
C LYS A 104 -10.86 8.55 -25.39
N LYS A 105 -9.71 9.11 -24.96
CA LYS A 105 -8.42 8.40 -24.94
C LYS A 105 -8.37 7.21 -23.97
N ILE A 106 -8.96 7.33 -22.78
CA ILE A 106 -9.02 6.22 -21.81
C ILE A 106 -9.86 5.08 -22.38
N PHE A 107 -10.97 5.41 -23.04
CA PHE A 107 -11.91 4.44 -23.60
C PHE A 107 -11.57 3.93 -25.01
N THR A 108 -10.41 4.27 -25.58
CA THR A 108 -9.96 3.62 -26.84
C THR A 108 -9.52 2.18 -26.58
N GLY A 109 -10.11 1.22 -27.31
CA GLY A 109 -9.79 -0.21 -27.22
C GLY A 109 -10.33 -0.89 -25.94
N ALA A 110 -10.91 -2.08 -26.10
CA ALA A 110 -11.57 -2.83 -25.02
C ALA A 110 -12.59 -1.99 -24.23
N THR A 111 -13.32 -1.10 -24.92
CA THR A 111 -14.22 -0.10 -24.33
C THR A 111 -15.24 -0.73 -23.38
N PHE A 112 -15.86 -1.84 -23.78
CA PHE A 112 -16.83 -2.56 -22.95
C PHE A 112 -16.24 -3.03 -21.61
N LEU A 113 -15.06 -3.65 -21.63
CA LEU A 113 -14.37 -4.10 -20.42
C LEU A 113 -14.01 -2.93 -19.50
N LYS A 114 -13.58 -1.81 -20.08
CA LYS A 114 -13.26 -0.60 -19.31
C LYS A 114 -14.50 0.02 -18.67
N ILE A 115 -15.64 -0.01 -19.34
CA ILE A 115 -16.92 0.45 -18.76
C ILE A 115 -17.27 -0.40 -17.54
N ILE A 116 -17.15 -1.73 -17.61
CA ILE A 116 -17.37 -2.62 -16.46
C ILE A 116 -16.47 -2.23 -15.30
N ILE A 117 -15.17 -2.03 -15.53
CA ILE A 117 -14.22 -1.62 -14.50
C ILE A 117 -14.60 -0.26 -13.89
N VAL A 118 -15.03 0.72 -14.69
CA VAL A 118 -15.42 2.05 -14.19
C VAL A 118 -16.70 1.99 -13.36
N VAL A 119 -17.71 1.25 -13.82
CA VAL A 119 -18.94 1.02 -13.06
C VAL A 119 -18.60 0.37 -11.72
N TRP A 120 -17.79 -0.69 -11.75
CA TRP A 120 -17.34 -1.39 -10.55
C TRP A 120 -16.61 -0.48 -9.57
N LEU A 121 -15.62 0.28 -10.03
CA LEU A 121 -14.88 1.24 -9.20
C LEU A 121 -15.79 2.32 -8.60
N THR A 122 -16.78 2.77 -9.37
CA THR A 122 -17.74 3.78 -8.90
C THR A 122 -18.64 3.21 -7.81
N THR A 123 -19.18 2.00 -8.00
CA THR A 123 -19.99 1.33 -6.98
C THR A 123 -19.19 1.10 -5.70
N ASN A 124 -17.94 0.66 -5.82
CA ASN A 124 -17.06 0.43 -4.66
C ASN A 124 -16.67 1.72 -3.94
N LEU A 125 -16.51 2.83 -4.67
CA LEU A 125 -16.30 4.13 -4.05
C LEU A 125 -17.49 4.54 -3.18
N LEU A 126 -18.72 4.26 -3.62
CA LEU A 126 -19.92 4.54 -2.82
C LEU A 126 -19.96 3.67 -1.55
N ILE A 127 -19.56 2.41 -1.65
CA ILE A 127 -19.48 1.48 -0.51
C ILE A 127 -18.44 1.95 0.52
N ALA A 128 -17.34 2.58 0.10
CA ALA A 128 -16.31 3.08 1.01
C ALA A 128 -16.80 4.17 1.99
N PHE A 129 -18.00 4.74 1.78
CA PHE A 129 -18.63 5.69 2.69
C PHE A 129 -19.68 5.05 3.62
N VAL A 130 -19.92 3.73 3.51
CA VAL A 130 -20.84 3.00 4.38
C VAL A 130 -20.12 2.67 5.70
N PRO A 131 -20.83 2.62 6.84
CA PRO A 131 -20.21 2.26 8.12
C PRO A 131 -19.51 0.90 8.09
N LEU A 132 -18.44 0.79 8.88
CA LEU A 132 -17.68 -0.45 9.05
C LEU A 132 -18.55 -1.51 9.71
N THR A 133 -18.47 -2.73 9.19
CA THR A 133 -19.21 -3.89 9.70
C THR A 133 -18.32 -5.11 9.94
N GLY A 134 -17.01 -5.03 9.64
CA GLY A 134 -16.08 -6.13 9.86
C GLY A 134 -15.77 -6.33 11.33
N HIS A 135 -15.87 -7.58 11.78
CA HIS A 135 -15.64 -7.96 13.17
C HIS A 135 -14.22 -7.61 13.61
N ASP A 136 -13.19 -8.12 12.94
CA ASP A 136 -11.78 -7.85 13.31
C ASP A 136 -11.45 -6.37 13.38
N THR A 137 -12.03 -5.58 12.46
CA THR A 137 -11.79 -4.14 12.46
C THR A 137 -12.40 -3.46 13.66
N LEU A 138 -13.64 -3.80 14.01
CA LEU A 138 -14.30 -3.21 15.16
C LEU A 138 -13.71 -3.72 16.48
N ASP A 139 -13.30 -4.98 16.51
CA ASP A 139 -12.82 -5.66 17.71
C ASP A 139 -11.41 -5.27 18.11
N TYR A 140 -10.49 -5.13 17.14
CA TYR A 140 -9.09 -4.85 17.47
C TYR A 140 -8.36 -3.88 16.54
N HIS A 141 -8.57 -3.85 15.21
CA HIS A 141 -7.81 -2.91 14.38
C HIS A 141 -8.15 -1.45 14.67
N LEU A 142 -9.44 -1.11 14.79
CA LEU A 142 -9.87 0.25 15.10
C LEU A 142 -9.47 0.66 16.54
N PRO A 143 -9.65 -0.19 17.57
CA PRO A 143 -9.08 0.07 18.89
C PRO A 143 -7.56 0.32 18.89
N ILE A 144 -6.77 -0.46 18.13
CA ILE A 144 -5.32 -0.22 17.97
C ILE A 144 -5.05 1.17 17.39
N ILE A 145 -5.78 1.55 16.33
CA ILE A 145 -5.65 2.85 15.70
C ILE A 145 -5.99 3.97 16.69
N GLN A 146 -7.10 3.85 17.42
CA GLN A 146 -7.56 4.84 18.39
C GLN A 146 -6.62 4.96 19.60
N ASP A 147 -6.09 3.84 20.11
CA ASP A 147 -5.09 3.84 21.18
C ASP A 147 -3.81 4.55 20.74
N LEU A 148 -3.32 4.26 19.53
CA LEU A 148 -2.14 4.92 18.96
C LEU A 148 -2.33 6.44 18.82
N ILE A 149 -3.50 6.89 18.36
CA ILE A 149 -3.81 8.32 18.19
C ILE A 149 -3.94 9.01 19.55
N SER A 150 -4.64 8.40 20.50
CA SER A 150 -4.92 9.03 21.81
C SER A 150 -3.70 9.04 22.74
N SER A 151 -2.84 8.03 22.65
CA SER A 151 -1.61 7.95 23.44
C SER A 151 -0.40 8.62 22.77
N GLU A 152 -0.51 8.97 21.48
CA GLU A 152 0.55 9.56 20.64
C GLU A 152 1.84 8.72 20.59
N ARG A 153 1.76 7.44 20.97
CA ARG A 153 2.88 6.52 21.08
C ARG A 153 2.44 5.08 20.88
N LEU A 154 3.40 4.18 20.68
CA LEU A 154 3.09 2.76 20.81
C LEU A 154 2.89 2.44 22.29
N THR A 155 1.68 2.05 22.67
CA THR A 155 1.44 1.44 23.98
C THR A 155 1.48 -0.08 23.86
N PHE A 156 1.98 -0.74 24.91
CA PHE A 156 1.96 -2.19 24.99
C PHE A 156 0.88 -2.68 25.96
N ASN A 157 -0.37 -2.24 25.79
CA ASN A 157 -1.49 -2.69 26.61
C ASN A 157 -1.83 -4.17 26.34
N GLN A 158 -1.74 -5.03 27.35
CA GLN A 158 -1.98 -6.48 27.23
C GLN A 158 -3.39 -6.87 26.75
N GLU A 159 -4.35 -5.96 26.81
CA GLU A 159 -5.72 -6.17 26.31
C GLU A 159 -5.79 -6.17 24.78
N ILE A 160 -4.78 -5.62 24.12
CA ILE A 160 -4.68 -5.53 22.66
C ILE A 160 -3.73 -6.64 22.17
N GLU A 161 -4.06 -7.32 21.08
CA GLU A 161 -3.27 -8.41 20.46
C GLU A 161 -1.91 -7.96 19.87
N LEU A 162 -1.07 -7.33 20.70
CA LEU A 162 0.18 -6.69 20.32
C LEU A 162 1.29 -7.66 19.94
N TYR A 163 1.06 -8.97 19.98
CA TYR A 163 1.97 -9.93 19.37
C TYR A 163 1.92 -9.84 17.83
N LEU A 164 0.90 -9.20 17.25
CA LEU A 164 0.80 -8.96 15.82
C LEU A 164 1.73 -7.82 15.36
N PRO A 165 2.26 -7.88 14.12
CA PRO A 165 2.75 -6.70 13.42
C PRO A 165 1.59 -5.73 13.16
N ILE A 166 1.78 -4.43 13.40
CA ILE A 166 0.69 -3.42 13.28
C ILE A 166 0.99 -2.31 12.26
N LEU A 167 1.83 -2.59 11.23
CA LEU A 167 2.15 -1.57 10.22
C LEU A 167 0.89 -1.10 9.47
N GLY A 168 -0.08 -1.99 9.25
CA GLY A 168 -1.33 -1.65 8.56
C GLY A 168 -2.15 -0.62 9.33
N GLU A 169 -2.29 -0.83 10.63
CA GLU A 169 -2.96 0.07 11.57
C GLU A 169 -2.25 1.41 11.64
N ILE A 170 -0.92 1.43 11.69
CA ILE A 170 -0.14 2.68 11.66
C ILE A 170 -0.40 3.45 10.36
N ILE A 171 -0.43 2.79 9.20
CA ILE A 171 -0.74 3.44 7.91
C ILE A 171 -2.12 4.10 7.95
N TYR A 172 -3.11 3.47 8.60
CA TYR A 172 -4.46 4.03 8.77
C TYR A 172 -4.53 5.12 9.84
N ALA A 173 -3.72 5.04 10.90
CA ALA A 173 -3.68 6.01 11.98
C ALA A 173 -3.08 7.35 11.56
N ILE A 174 -2.07 7.36 10.69
CA ILE A 174 -1.38 8.59 10.24
C ILE A 174 -2.36 9.64 9.67
N PRO A 175 -3.19 9.35 8.66
CA PRO A 175 -4.13 10.35 8.13
C PRO A 175 -5.17 10.76 9.17
N VAL A 176 -5.65 9.84 10.01
CA VAL A 176 -6.60 10.18 11.08
C VAL A 176 -5.97 11.18 12.06
N ALA A 177 -4.74 10.92 12.52
CA ALA A 177 -4.01 11.82 13.40
C ALA A 177 -3.69 13.16 12.72
N ALA A 178 -3.28 13.15 11.44
CA ALA A 178 -2.91 14.36 10.71
C ALA A 178 -4.11 15.30 10.49
N PHE A 179 -5.29 14.76 10.20
CA PHE A 179 -6.48 15.53 9.85
C PHE A 179 -7.46 15.71 11.01
N GLY A 180 -7.29 14.97 12.12
CA GLY A 180 -8.18 15.05 13.29
C GLY A 180 -9.52 14.33 13.09
N GLU A 181 -9.60 13.42 12.12
CA GLU A 181 -10.85 12.76 11.71
C GLU A 181 -11.14 11.52 12.55
N THR A 182 -11.62 11.72 13.78
CA THR A 182 -11.88 10.63 14.73
C THR A 182 -13.26 9.98 14.61
N ALA A 183 -14.07 10.37 13.62
CA ALA A 183 -15.43 9.86 13.43
C ALA A 183 -15.61 9.17 12.06
N ALA A 184 -16.59 8.27 11.97
CA ALA A 184 -16.92 7.58 10.73
C ALA A 184 -17.69 8.49 9.74
N PRO A 185 -17.50 8.32 8.41
CA PRO A 185 -16.58 7.39 7.75
C PRO A 185 -15.12 7.79 7.94
N TYR A 186 -14.24 6.82 8.16
CA TYR A 186 -12.84 7.12 8.42
C TYR A 186 -12.06 7.36 7.13
N VAL A 187 -11.08 8.26 7.16
CA VAL A 187 -10.17 8.53 6.02
C VAL A 187 -9.53 7.26 5.45
N PHE A 188 -9.29 6.25 6.30
CA PHE A 188 -8.70 5.00 5.86
C PHE A 188 -9.61 4.13 4.98
N GLN A 189 -10.93 4.28 5.00
CA GLN A 189 -11.83 3.54 4.09
C GLN A 189 -11.58 3.94 2.63
N ILE A 190 -11.30 5.22 2.38
CA ILE A 190 -10.91 5.71 1.05
C ILE A 190 -9.51 5.23 0.67
N ILE A 191 -8.61 5.06 1.65
CA ILE A 191 -7.30 4.45 1.42
C ILE A 191 -7.46 2.98 1.00
N GLN A 192 -8.32 2.21 1.66
CA GLN A 192 -8.64 0.83 1.29
C GLN A 192 -9.20 0.75 -0.13
N PHE A 193 -10.14 1.63 -0.47
CA PHE A 193 -10.61 1.75 -1.85
C PHE A 193 -9.48 2.04 -2.85
N SER A 194 -8.53 2.91 -2.48
CA SER A 194 -7.37 3.17 -3.32
C SER A 194 -6.48 1.93 -3.54
N ILE A 195 -6.40 1.02 -2.56
CA ILE A 195 -5.69 -0.26 -2.71
C ILE A 195 -6.30 -1.10 -3.82
N LEU A 196 -7.62 -1.11 -3.98
CA LEU A 196 -8.28 -1.81 -5.10
C LEU A 196 -7.88 -1.22 -6.46
N ILE A 197 -7.82 0.11 -6.56
CA ILE A 197 -7.34 0.79 -7.78
C ILE A 197 -5.88 0.42 -8.07
N LEU A 198 -5.02 0.44 -7.05
CA LEU A 198 -3.61 0.07 -7.17
C LEU A 198 -3.46 -1.39 -7.59
N PHE A 199 -4.28 -2.27 -7.03
CA PHE A 199 -4.26 -3.69 -7.35
C PHE A 199 -4.67 -3.94 -8.81
N ALA A 200 -5.74 -3.30 -9.27
CA ALA A 200 -6.13 -3.32 -10.68
C ALA A 200 -5.02 -2.77 -11.59
N ALA A 201 -4.36 -1.69 -11.18
CA ALA A 201 -3.28 -1.06 -11.94
C ALA A 201 -2.05 -1.97 -12.09
N ILE A 202 -1.61 -2.64 -11.02
CA ILE A 202 -0.45 -3.54 -11.10
C ILE A 202 -0.76 -4.82 -11.86
N ILE A 203 -1.98 -5.37 -11.74
CA ILE A 203 -2.42 -6.55 -12.51
C ILE A 203 -2.48 -6.21 -14.00
N PHE A 204 -3.05 -5.05 -14.33
CA PHE A 204 -3.08 -4.56 -15.70
C PHE A 204 -1.66 -4.40 -16.26
N ALA A 205 -0.76 -3.75 -15.50
CA ALA A 205 0.60 -3.51 -15.95
C ALA A 205 1.41 -4.81 -16.09
N PHE A 206 1.33 -5.70 -15.10
CA PHE A 206 1.98 -7.00 -15.12
C PHE A 206 1.50 -7.83 -16.32
N THR A 207 0.18 -7.97 -16.50
CA THR A 207 -0.38 -8.72 -17.63
C THR A 207 0.07 -8.13 -18.97
N LYS A 208 0.08 -6.80 -19.08
CA LYS A 208 0.51 -6.09 -20.29
C LYS A 208 1.99 -6.32 -20.62
N HIS A 209 2.85 -6.50 -19.61
CA HIS A 209 4.25 -6.85 -19.82
C HIS A 209 4.40 -8.23 -20.48
N TRP A 210 3.54 -9.19 -20.10
CA TRP A 210 3.61 -10.58 -20.56
C TRP A 210 2.79 -10.91 -21.80
N THR A 211 2.02 -9.96 -22.34
CA THR A 211 1.17 -10.22 -23.51
C THR A 211 1.15 -9.09 -24.52
N LYS A 212 1.07 -9.45 -25.81
CA LYS A 212 0.82 -8.50 -26.90
C LYS A 212 -0.67 -8.26 -27.12
N THR A 213 -1.54 -9.10 -26.54
CA THR A 213 -2.98 -9.04 -26.75
C THR A 213 -3.59 -7.90 -25.95
N THR A 214 -4.15 -6.91 -26.64
CA THR A 214 -4.57 -5.63 -26.04
C THR A 214 -5.72 -5.73 -25.04
N PHE A 215 -6.58 -6.75 -25.15
CA PHE A 215 -7.72 -6.93 -24.23
C PHE A 215 -7.37 -7.74 -22.97
N LEU A 216 -6.33 -8.58 -23.00
CA LEU A 216 -6.01 -9.48 -21.89
C LEU A 216 -5.71 -8.75 -20.57
N PRO A 217 -5.01 -7.60 -20.55
CA PRO A 217 -4.83 -6.85 -19.31
C PRO A 217 -6.14 -6.40 -18.65
N ALA A 218 -7.12 -5.94 -19.45
CA ALA A 218 -8.43 -5.56 -18.92
C ALA A 218 -9.25 -6.78 -18.49
N ALA A 219 -9.16 -7.89 -19.24
CA ALA A 219 -9.80 -9.14 -18.87
C ALA A 219 -9.22 -9.74 -17.58
N ALA A 220 -7.91 -9.64 -17.34
CA ALA A 220 -7.26 -10.09 -16.12
C ALA A 220 -7.72 -9.27 -14.89
N VAL A 221 -7.88 -7.95 -15.05
CA VAL A 221 -8.50 -7.11 -14.03
C VAL A 221 -9.92 -7.59 -13.75
N ILE A 222 -10.77 -7.76 -14.77
CA ILE A 222 -12.16 -8.22 -14.56
C ILE A 222 -12.21 -9.62 -13.92
N ALA A 223 -11.34 -10.54 -14.33
CA ALA A 223 -11.28 -11.87 -13.73
C ALA A 223 -10.96 -11.78 -12.24
N LEU A 224 -10.03 -10.90 -11.85
CA LEU A 224 -9.76 -10.61 -10.46
C LEU A 224 -11.01 -10.06 -9.74
N LEU A 225 -11.68 -9.06 -10.34
CA LEU A 225 -12.91 -8.49 -9.78
C LEU A 225 -14.02 -9.53 -9.59
N ALA A 226 -14.09 -10.53 -10.49
CA ALA A 226 -15.13 -11.56 -10.46
C ALA A 226 -14.84 -12.69 -9.46
N ILE A 227 -13.57 -13.04 -9.23
CA ILE A 227 -13.18 -14.18 -8.39
C ILE A 227 -13.15 -13.81 -6.91
N MET A 228 -12.77 -12.57 -6.59
CA MET A 228 -12.65 -12.15 -5.22
C MET A 228 -13.84 -11.26 -4.82
N PRO A 229 -14.65 -11.63 -3.81
CA PRO A 229 -15.54 -10.69 -3.14
C PRO A 229 -14.72 -9.71 -2.28
N LEU A 230 -13.58 -9.22 -2.80
CA LEU A 230 -12.72 -8.19 -2.22
C LEU A 230 -13.59 -7.03 -1.77
N GLU A 231 -14.62 -6.65 -2.52
CA GLU A 231 -15.51 -5.54 -2.16
C GLU A 231 -16.12 -5.67 -0.75
N ARG A 232 -16.59 -6.87 -0.40
CA ARG A 232 -17.20 -7.16 0.90
C ARG A 232 -16.15 -7.13 2.01
N GLU A 233 -15.03 -7.82 1.79
CA GLU A 233 -13.99 -7.95 2.82
C GLU A 233 -13.19 -6.64 2.96
N VAL A 234 -12.80 -6.00 1.87
CA VAL A 234 -11.93 -4.82 1.81
C VAL A 234 -12.63 -3.54 2.24
N LEU A 235 -13.87 -3.29 1.80
CA LEU A 235 -14.47 -1.95 1.95
C LEU A 235 -15.41 -1.85 3.14
N HIS A 236 -16.18 -2.90 3.41
CA HIS A 236 -17.04 -2.98 4.59
C HIS A 236 -16.28 -3.51 5.80
N GLY A 237 -15.36 -4.45 5.56
CA GLY A 237 -14.65 -5.15 6.61
C GLY A 237 -13.62 -4.27 7.30
N GLY A 238 -12.99 -3.34 6.59
CA GLY A 238 -11.94 -2.50 7.16
C GLY A 238 -10.60 -3.19 7.40
N TYR A 239 -10.42 -4.42 6.89
CA TYR A 239 -9.28 -5.27 7.23
C TYR A 239 -7.94 -4.71 6.74
N ILE A 240 -6.89 -4.93 7.54
CA ILE A 240 -5.51 -4.58 7.17
C ILE A 240 -4.93 -5.54 6.12
N ASP A 241 -5.52 -6.72 5.95
CA ASP A 241 -5.07 -7.80 5.06
C ASP A 241 -4.82 -7.33 3.62
N VAL A 242 -5.56 -6.32 3.18
CA VAL A 242 -5.47 -5.74 1.84
C VAL A 242 -4.13 -5.03 1.61
N LEU A 243 -3.57 -4.41 2.65
CA LEU A 243 -2.23 -3.82 2.64
C LEU A 243 -1.15 -4.92 2.58
N GLY A 244 -1.29 -5.95 3.41
CA GLY A 244 -0.37 -7.10 3.39
C GLY A 244 -0.36 -7.77 2.01
N PHE A 245 -1.53 -7.97 1.41
CA PHE A 245 -1.67 -8.58 0.10
C PHE A 245 -1.11 -7.70 -1.03
N ILE A 246 -1.44 -6.40 -1.07
CA ILE A 246 -0.92 -5.52 -2.14
C ILE A 246 0.60 -5.41 -2.09
N PHE A 247 1.21 -5.35 -0.90
CA PHE A 247 2.66 -5.36 -0.75
C PHE A 247 3.27 -6.69 -1.21
N SER A 248 2.67 -7.81 -0.81
CA SER A 248 3.11 -9.16 -1.18
C SER A 248 3.09 -9.37 -2.69
N ILE A 249 1.95 -9.13 -3.35
CA ILE A 249 1.79 -9.38 -4.78
C ILE A 249 2.62 -8.42 -5.64
N SER A 250 2.80 -7.18 -5.17
CA SER A 250 3.68 -6.20 -5.81
C SER A 250 5.14 -6.65 -5.75
N SER A 251 5.59 -7.17 -4.61
CA SER A 251 6.93 -7.77 -4.48
C SER A 251 7.10 -8.95 -5.44
N LEU A 252 6.16 -9.89 -5.42
CA LEU A 252 6.18 -11.07 -6.26
C LEU A 252 6.23 -10.72 -7.75
N PHE A 253 5.43 -9.75 -8.21
CA PHE A 253 5.45 -9.32 -9.62
C PHE A 253 6.79 -8.69 -10.02
N LEU A 254 7.41 -7.89 -9.16
CA LEU A 254 8.76 -7.36 -9.43
C LEU A 254 9.81 -8.47 -9.50
N VAL A 255 9.74 -9.47 -8.61
CA VAL A 255 10.63 -10.63 -8.62
C VAL A 255 10.42 -11.45 -9.90
N ILE A 256 9.18 -11.77 -10.26
CA ILE A 256 8.86 -12.53 -11.49
C ILE A 256 9.34 -11.77 -12.73
N ASN A 257 9.01 -10.47 -12.86
CA ASN A 257 9.41 -9.65 -14.00
C ASN A 257 10.94 -9.55 -14.11
N ASN A 258 11.65 -9.45 -12.99
CA ASN A 258 13.10 -9.53 -13.03
C ASN A 258 13.56 -10.90 -13.53
N VAL A 259 13.19 -11.97 -12.79
CA VAL A 259 13.73 -13.33 -12.98
C VAL A 259 13.43 -13.85 -14.37
N PHE A 260 12.22 -13.62 -14.88
CA PHE A 260 11.75 -14.19 -16.13
C PHE A 260 11.67 -13.18 -17.29
N GLY A 261 11.60 -11.87 -17.03
CA GLY A 261 11.46 -10.83 -18.06
C GLY A 261 12.75 -10.48 -18.83
N GLY A 262 13.86 -11.16 -18.54
CA GLY A 262 15.10 -11.08 -19.32
C GLY A 262 15.98 -9.85 -19.04
N LYS A 263 15.52 -8.88 -18.24
CA LYS A 263 16.31 -7.73 -17.79
C LYS A 263 16.42 -7.71 -16.27
N PHE A 264 17.56 -8.17 -15.76
CA PHE A 264 17.84 -8.11 -14.34
C PHE A 264 18.12 -6.68 -13.88
N SER A 265 17.48 -6.27 -12.79
CA SER A 265 17.71 -5.03 -12.08
C SER A 265 17.77 -5.28 -10.58
N ARG A 266 18.99 -5.30 -10.03
CA ARG A 266 19.23 -5.42 -8.58
C ARG A 266 18.43 -4.40 -7.76
N ARG A 267 18.23 -3.20 -8.31
CA ARG A 267 17.47 -2.11 -7.66
C ARG A 267 15.99 -2.45 -7.53
N GLN A 268 15.41 -3.10 -8.54
CA GLN A 268 14.04 -3.61 -8.46
C GLN A 268 13.92 -4.76 -7.45
N ILE A 269 14.94 -5.62 -7.31
CA ILE A 269 14.97 -6.66 -6.27
C ILE A 269 15.06 -6.07 -4.86
N ILE A 270 15.86 -5.03 -4.64
CA ILE A 270 15.91 -4.31 -3.35
C ILE A 270 14.55 -3.69 -3.04
N PHE A 271 13.89 -3.08 -4.04
CA PHE A 271 12.57 -2.50 -3.84
C PHE A 271 11.50 -3.57 -3.61
N ALA A 272 11.54 -4.70 -4.31
CA ALA A 272 10.69 -5.84 -4.04
C ALA A 272 10.87 -6.33 -2.59
N ALA A 273 12.11 -6.55 -2.16
CA ALA A 273 12.44 -6.94 -0.79
C ALA A 273 11.87 -5.98 0.27
N LEU A 274 11.92 -4.67 0.00
CA LEU A 274 11.33 -3.66 0.87
C LEU A 274 9.81 -3.84 0.98
N LEU A 275 9.12 -4.06 -0.14
CA LEU A 275 7.68 -4.35 -0.17
C LEU A 275 7.34 -5.65 0.55
N ALA A 276 8.12 -6.71 0.35
CA ALA A 276 7.96 -7.98 1.06
C ALA A 276 8.12 -7.81 2.59
N GLY A 277 9.09 -7.01 3.02
CA GLY A 277 9.27 -6.67 4.43
C GLY A 277 8.10 -5.85 5.00
N PHE A 278 7.56 -4.90 4.24
CA PHE A 278 6.34 -4.19 4.62
C PHE A 278 5.14 -5.13 4.71
N ALA A 279 4.99 -6.08 3.78
CA ALA A 279 3.92 -7.07 3.83
C ALA A 279 3.99 -7.91 5.12
N ALA A 280 5.18 -8.44 5.44
CA ALA A 280 5.43 -9.20 6.67
C ALA A 280 5.31 -8.36 7.96
N SER A 281 5.32 -7.03 7.83
CA SER A 281 5.05 -6.07 8.91
C SER A 281 3.58 -5.73 9.07
N VAL A 282 2.72 -6.14 8.13
CA VAL A 282 1.26 -6.05 8.24
C VAL A 282 0.72 -7.36 8.81
N LYS A 283 1.16 -8.52 8.30
CA LYS A 283 0.66 -9.82 8.77
C LYS A 283 1.69 -10.93 8.57
N TYR A 284 1.75 -11.87 9.51
CA TYR A 284 2.67 -13.02 9.42
C TYR A 284 2.43 -13.91 8.21
N THR A 285 1.18 -14.01 7.73
CA THR A 285 0.85 -14.82 6.56
C THR A 285 1.58 -14.34 5.30
N SER A 286 2.01 -13.07 5.25
CA SER A 286 2.84 -12.55 4.16
C SER A 286 4.26 -13.14 4.12
N LEU A 287 4.75 -13.78 5.19
CA LEU A 287 6.01 -14.54 5.15
C LEU A 287 5.97 -15.68 4.12
N PHE A 288 4.77 -16.18 3.79
CA PHE A 288 4.60 -17.13 2.69
C PHE A 288 5.17 -16.58 1.37
N PHE A 289 4.87 -15.33 1.04
CA PHE A 289 5.38 -14.68 -0.18
C PHE A 289 6.89 -14.48 -0.12
N VAL A 290 7.43 -14.13 1.06
CA VAL A 290 8.89 -14.06 1.26
C VAL A 290 9.56 -15.40 0.95
N GLY A 291 8.97 -16.51 1.40
CA GLY A 291 9.44 -17.86 1.10
C GLY A 291 9.37 -18.22 -0.38
N VAL A 292 8.22 -17.97 -1.03
CA VAL A 292 8.04 -18.21 -2.47
C VAL A 292 9.03 -17.42 -3.30
N GLU A 293 9.16 -16.11 -3.05
CA GLU A 293 10.10 -15.23 -3.74
C GLU A 293 11.56 -15.66 -3.51
N SER A 294 11.87 -16.12 -2.29
CA SER A 294 13.19 -16.69 -1.98
C SER A 294 13.49 -17.94 -2.81
N ILE A 295 12.52 -18.85 -2.97
CA ILE A 295 12.67 -20.04 -3.81
C ILE A 295 12.93 -19.63 -5.27
N ILE A 296 12.16 -18.66 -5.79
CA ILE A 296 12.33 -18.14 -7.16
C ILE A 296 13.73 -17.53 -7.32
N LEU A 297 14.20 -16.72 -6.36
CA LEU A 297 15.52 -16.09 -6.40
C LEU A 297 16.66 -17.10 -6.26
N VAL A 298 16.53 -18.15 -5.43
CA VAL A 298 17.53 -19.22 -5.31
C VAL A 298 17.75 -19.94 -6.63
N TRP A 299 16.69 -20.11 -7.43
CA TRP A 299 16.77 -20.83 -8.69
C TRP A 299 17.69 -20.13 -9.70
N LYS A 300 17.63 -18.79 -9.80
CA LYS A 300 18.39 -18.04 -10.81
C LYS A 300 19.52 -17.18 -10.25
N TRP A 301 19.36 -16.57 -9.07
CA TRP A 301 20.21 -15.51 -8.55
C TRP A 301 20.47 -15.59 -7.04
N ARG A 302 21.11 -16.67 -6.58
CA ARG A 302 21.42 -16.93 -5.16
C ARG A 302 22.11 -15.78 -4.41
N LYS A 303 22.97 -15.00 -5.08
CA LYS A 303 23.62 -13.84 -4.45
C LYS A 303 22.63 -12.73 -4.11
N GLU A 304 21.59 -12.58 -4.93
CA GLU A 304 20.58 -11.55 -4.74
C GLU A 304 19.51 -11.97 -3.72
N LEU A 305 19.40 -13.27 -3.43
CA LEU A 305 18.62 -13.74 -2.28
C LEU A 305 19.14 -13.11 -0.98
N ILE A 306 20.45 -13.03 -0.79
CA ILE A 306 21.02 -12.51 0.47
C ILE A 306 20.62 -11.05 0.65
N ILE A 307 20.78 -10.20 -0.38
CA ILE A 307 20.35 -8.81 -0.27
C ILE A 307 18.84 -8.69 -0.11
N TYR A 308 18.07 -9.53 -0.79
CA TYR A 308 16.61 -9.58 -0.65
C TYR A 308 16.21 -9.89 0.80
N LEU A 309 16.77 -10.95 1.40
CA LEU A 309 16.49 -11.33 2.78
C LEU A 309 16.97 -10.29 3.80
N LEU A 310 18.12 -9.65 3.56
CA LEU A 310 18.61 -8.58 4.44
C LEU A 310 17.70 -7.35 4.41
N VAL A 311 17.24 -6.93 3.23
CA VAL A 311 16.36 -5.77 3.09
C VAL A 311 14.96 -6.05 3.62
N ALA A 312 14.36 -7.20 3.26
CA ALA A 312 13.06 -7.62 3.78
C ALA A 312 13.12 -7.82 5.30
N GLY A 313 14.18 -8.47 5.78
CA GLY A 313 14.45 -8.68 7.20
C GLY A 313 14.58 -7.37 7.97
N ALA A 314 15.33 -6.39 7.44
CA ALA A 314 15.46 -5.08 8.07
C ALA A 314 14.11 -4.35 8.18
N ALA A 315 13.31 -4.36 7.10
CA ALA A 315 12.01 -3.70 7.08
C ALA A 315 10.99 -4.35 8.04
N MET A 316 11.01 -5.69 8.18
CA MET A 316 10.12 -6.38 9.12
C MET A 316 10.64 -6.43 10.56
N SER A 317 11.96 -6.25 10.76
CA SER A 317 12.64 -6.48 12.03
C SER A 317 12.01 -5.81 13.26
N PRO A 318 11.45 -4.58 13.23
CA PRO A 318 10.92 -3.96 14.44
C PRO A 318 9.90 -4.85 15.17
N TRP A 319 9.04 -5.54 14.43
CA TRP A 319 7.99 -6.39 15.00
C TRP A 319 8.52 -7.71 15.55
N TYR A 320 9.43 -8.34 14.82
CA TYR A 320 9.95 -9.66 15.17
C TYR A 320 10.99 -9.57 16.29
N VAL A 321 11.79 -8.50 16.31
CA VAL A 321 12.69 -8.19 17.43
C VAL A 321 11.87 -7.87 18.68
N LYS A 322 10.84 -7.01 18.58
CA LYS A 322 9.90 -6.77 19.69
C LYS A 322 9.37 -8.09 20.25
N ASN A 323 8.89 -8.98 19.39
CA ASN A 323 8.29 -10.23 19.85
C ASN A 323 9.31 -11.21 20.43
N ALA A 324 10.52 -11.27 19.88
CA ALA A 324 11.60 -12.05 20.46
C ALA A 324 11.98 -11.56 21.86
N VAL A 325 12.02 -10.25 22.08
CA VAL A 325 12.37 -9.64 23.38
C VAL A 325 11.24 -9.78 24.40
N ILE A 326 9.99 -9.47 24.01
CA ILE A 326 8.86 -9.42 24.93
C ILE A 326 8.28 -10.82 25.19
N PHE A 327 8.17 -11.65 24.15
CA PHE A 327 7.49 -12.94 24.21
C PHE A 327 8.43 -14.15 24.08
N GLY A 328 9.74 -13.94 23.92
CA GLY A 328 10.71 -15.02 23.72
C GLY A 328 10.58 -15.74 22.37
N ASN A 329 9.69 -15.28 21.48
CA ASN A 329 9.43 -15.89 20.18
C ASN A 329 9.12 -14.81 19.13
N PRO A 330 9.91 -14.67 18.04
CA PRO A 330 9.69 -13.66 17.01
C PRO A 330 8.37 -13.84 16.24
N VAL A 331 7.77 -15.04 16.27
CA VAL A 331 6.57 -15.44 15.55
C VAL A 331 5.56 -16.09 16.52
N TYR A 332 5.30 -15.39 17.63
CA TYR A 332 4.62 -15.90 18.84
C TYR A 332 3.31 -16.69 18.61
N LEU A 333 2.52 -16.35 17.58
CA LEU A 333 1.24 -17.03 17.29
C LEU A 333 1.37 -18.48 16.83
N PHE A 334 2.43 -18.83 16.09
CA PHE A 334 2.48 -20.10 15.36
C PHE A 334 3.23 -21.21 16.11
N CYS A 335 3.95 -20.87 17.18
CA CYS A 335 4.79 -21.82 17.93
C CYS A 335 4.65 -21.60 19.44
N ARG A 336 3.44 -21.80 19.98
CA ARG A 336 3.28 -21.96 21.43
C ARG A 336 3.60 -23.40 21.82
N PRO A 337 4.54 -23.65 22.75
CA PRO A 337 4.50 -24.91 23.48
C PRO A 337 3.19 -24.93 24.29
N TYR A 338 2.35 -25.93 24.03
CA TYR A 338 1.16 -26.21 24.83
C TYR A 338 1.53 -26.61 26.25
#